data_AF-A0A1F9YQX1-F1
#
_entry.id   AF-A0A1F9YQX1-F1
#
_cell.length_a   1.000
_cell.length_b   1.000
_cell.length_c   1.000
_cell.angle_alpha   90.00
_cell.angle_beta   90.00
_cell.angle_gamma   90.00
#
_symmetry.space_group_name_H-M   'P 1'
#
loop_
_entity.id
_entity.type
_entity.pdbx_description
1 polymer ?
#
loop_
_entity_poly.entity_id
_entity_poly.type
_entity_poly.pdbx_seq_one_letter_code
_entity_poly.pdbx_strand_id
1 'polypeptide(L)'
;MPSKGATLTEERVGRYIALTAEALKKLKVAAPERSFNRTLADDFLKMARAYFEDARDFESKGDLVNAFACINYAHGWLDCGARMGLFDVGGDERLFTLYS
;
A
#
# COMPACT_ATOMS: atom_id res chain seq x y z
N MET A 1 25.13 21.70 7.65
CA MET A 1 23.78 21.95 7.11
C MET A 1 23.09 20.61 7.00
N PRO A 2 21.98 20.33 7.71
CA PRO A 2 21.25 19.10 7.46
C PRO A 2 20.68 19.15 6.04
N SER A 3 20.79 18.01 5.34
CA SER A 3 20.38 17.84 3.95
C SER A 3 18.91 18.18 3.75
N LYS A 4 18.54 18.63 2.54
CA LYS A 4 17.15 18.80 2.09
C LYS A 4 16.44 17.42 2.00
N GLY A 5 16.25 16.75 3.13
CA GLY A 5 15.18 15.77 3.27
C GLY A 5 13.88 16.55 3.40
N ALA A 6 12.95 16.38 2.46
CA ALA A 6 11.65 17.06 2.53
C ALA A 6 10.99 16.75 3.88
N THR A 7 10.76 17.79 4.68
CA THR A 7 10.08 17.69 5.99
C THR A 7 8.79 16.90 5.83
N LEU A 8 8.59 15.92 6.71
CA LEU A 8 7.40 15.10 6.72
C LEU A 8 6.25 15.92 7.34
N THR A 9 5.14 16.04 6.63
CA THR A 9 3.95 16.79 7.06
C THR A 9 2.73 15.89 7.09
N GLU A 10 1.73 16.25 7.90
CA GLU A 10 0.43 15.56 7.94
C GLU A 10 -0.20 15.48 6.55
N GLU A 11 -0.21 16.58 5.80
CA GLU A 11 -0.71 16.61 4.42
C GLU A 11 -0.02 15.58 3.53
N ARG A 12 1.30 15.46 3.64
CA ARG A 12 2.07 14.49 2.86
C ARG A 12 1.70 13.07 3.25
N VAL A 13 1.62 12.75 4.54
CA VAL A 13 1.23 11.40 5.01
C VAL A 13 -0.20 11.07 4.59
N GLY A 14 -1.15 11.99 4.83
CA GLY A 14 -2.55 11.84 4.46
C GLY A 14 -2.74 11.59 2.96
N ARG A 15 -1.93 12.21 2.10
CA ARG A 15 -1.94 11.92 0.66
C ARG A 15 -1.55 10.47 0.34
N TYR A 16 -0.53 9.92 1.00
CA TYR A 16 -0.13 8.52 0.79
C TYR A 16 -1.17 7.54 1.36
N ILE A 17 -1.83 7.90 2.47
CA ILE A 17 -2.97 7.14 3.01
C ILE A 17 -4.11 7.12 1.99
N ALA A 18 -4.48 8.27 1.43
CA ALA A 18 -5.52 8.36 0.42
C ALA A 18 -5.20 7.54 -0.84
N LEU A 19 -3.97 7.61 -1.35
CA LEU A 19 -3.52 6.82 -2.51
C LEU A 19 -3.59 5.31 -2.24
N THR A 20 -3.15 4.87 -1.06
CA THR A 20 -3.19 3.44 -0.70
C THR A 20 -4.63 2.96 -0.48
N ALA A 21 -5.49 3.80 0.10
CA ALA A 21 -6.91 3.52 0.22
C ALA A 21 -7.59 3.37 -1.15
N GLU A 22 -7.19 4.20 -2.12
CA GLU A 22 -7.64 4.10 -3.51
C GLU A 22 -7.19 2.78 -4.15
N ALA A 23 -5.91 2.42 -4.00
CA ALA A 23 -5.34 1.16 -4.50
C ALA A 23 -6.06 -0.07 -3.91
N LEU A 24 -6.29 -0.09 -2.59
CA LEU A 24 -7.03 -1.17 -1.89
C LEU A 24 -8.47 -1.33 -2.39
N LYS A 25 -9.12 -0.24 -2.82
CA LYS A 25 -10.48 -0.29 -3.38
C LYS A 25 -10.48 -0.74 -4.84
N LYS A 26 -9.44 -0.40 -5.59
CA LYS A 26 -9.36 -0.65 -7.03
C LYS A 26 -8.97 -2.09 -7.36
N LEU A 27 -8.01 -2.65 -6.63
CA LEU A 27 -7.48 -3.97 -6.92
C LEU A 27 -8.56 -5.05 -6.87
N LYS A 28 -8.38 -6.10 -7.66
CA LYS A 28 -9.18 -7.33 -7.62
C LYS A 28 -8.25 -8.51 -7.50
N VAL A 29 -8.61 -9.51 -6.69
CA VAL A 29 -7.83 -10.75 -6.64
C VAL A 29 -8.00 -11.49 -7.97
N ALA A 30 -6.89 -11.69 -8.68
CA ALA A 30 -6.87 -12.41 -9.96
C ALA A 30 -6.72 -13.93 -9.77
N ALA A 31 -6.20 -14.35 -8.64
CA ALA A 31 -5.94 -15.76 -8.35
C ALA A 31 -7.24 -16.58 -8.21
N PRO A 32 -7.34 -17.76 -8.85
CA PRO A 32 -8.51 -18.64 -8.72
C PRO A 32 -8.73 -19.10 -7.27
N GLU A 33 -10.00 -19.14 -6.82
CA GLU A 33 -10.41 -19.46 -5.43
C GLU A 33 -9.72 -20.69 -4.81
N ARG A 34 -9.53 -21.77 -5.58
CA ARG A 34 -8.92 -23.02 -5.11
C ARG A 34 -7.48 -23.18 -5.61
N SER A 35 -6.66 -22.16 -5.38
CA SER A 35 -5.24 -22.17 -5.78
C SER A 35 -4.34 -21.69 -4.65
N PHE A 36 -3.08 -22.13 -4.67
CA PHE A 36 -2.05 -21.60 -3.77
C PHE A 36 -1.90 -20.08 -3.89
N ASN A 37 -2.03 -19.56 -5.11
CA ASN A 37 -1.96 -18.12 -5.37
C ASN A 37 -3.10 -17.35 -4.72
N ARG A 38 -4.26 -17.98 -4.46
CA ARG A 38 -5.33 -17.33 -3.71
C ARG A 38 -4.94 -17.12 -2.25
N THR A 39 -4.40 -18.15 -1.60
CA THR A 39 -3.87 -18.02 -0.24
C THR A 39 -2.79 -16.93 -0.17
N LEU A 40 -1.87 -16.89 -1.14
CA LEU A 40 -0.87 -15.82 -1.23
C LEU A 40 -1.51 -14.43 -1.39
N ALA A 41 -2.49 -14.29 -2.28
CA ALA A 41 -3.18 -13.02 -2.51
C ALA A 41 -3.89 -12.53 -1.23
N ASP A 42 -4.55 -13.44 -0.51
CA ASP A 42 -5.24 -13.15 0.74
C ASP A 42 -4.26 -12.75 1.85
N ASP A 43 -3.12 -13.44 1.97
CA ASP A 43 -2.06 -13.08 2.92
C ASP A 43 -1.45 -11.71 2.61
N PHE A 44 -1.22 -11.40 1.33
CA PHE A 44 -0.73 -10.08 0.89
C PHE A 44 -1.73 -8.98 1.25
N LEU A 45 -3.02 -9.19 0.99
CA LEU A 45 -4.06 -8.22 1.37
C LEU A 45 -4.20 -8.07 2.88
N LYS A 46 -4.06 -9.16 3.62
CA LYS A 46 -4.06 -9.12 5.09
C LYS A 46 -2.92 -8.25 5.61
N MET A 47 -1.70 -8.44 5.09
CA MET A 47 -0.55 -7.63 5.48
C MET A 47 -0.73 -6.17 5.05
N ALA A 48 -1.14 -5.91 3.81
CA ALA A 48 -1.39 -4.55 3.33
C ALA A 48 -2.42 -3.81 4.20
N ARG A 49 -3.52 -4.47 4.58
CA ARG A 49 -4.56 -3.90 5.43
C ARG A 49 -4.07 -3.66 6.86
N ALA A 50 -3.30 -4.58 7.44
CA ALA A 50 -2.74 -4.41 8.78
C ALA A 50 -1.88 -3.15 8.86
N TYR A 51 -0.92 -3.00 7.93
CA TYR A 51 -0.08 -1.80 7.89
C TYR A 51 -0.84 -0.53 7.51
N PHE A 52 -1.90 -0.63 6.72
CA PHE A 52 -2.76 0.51 6.43
C PHE A 52 -3.48 1.02 7.68
N GLU A 53 -4.03 0.13 8.51
CA GLU A 53 -4.65 0.53 9.77
C GLU A 53 -3.60 1.04 10.77
N ASP A 54 -2.43 0.40 10.87
CA ASP A 54 -1.32 0.90 11.70
C ASP A 54 -0.91 2.33 11.29
N ALA A 55 -0.86 2.62 9.99
CA ALA A 55 -0.53 3.94 9.50
C ALA A 55 -1.54 5.00 9.94
N ARG A 56 -2.84 4.68 9.91
CA ARG A 56 -3.91 5.57 10.39
C ARG A 56 -3.85 5.77 11.90
N ASP A 57 -3.53 4.71 12.63
CA ASP A 57 -3.34 4.75 14.08
C ASP A 57 -2.18 5.67 14.45
N PHE A 58 -1.02 5.55 13.79
CA PHE A 58 0.12 6.44 14.03
C PHE A 58 -0.16 7.88 13.60
N GLU A 59 -0.82 8.09 12.46
CA GLU A 59 -1.22 9.44 12.00
C GLU A 59 -2.12 10.12 13.04
N SER A 60 -3.12 9.41 13.56
CA SER A 60 -4.03 9.96 14.59
C SER A 60 -3.33 10.37 15.89
N LYS A 61 -2.15 9.80 16.16
CA LYS A 61 -1.30 10.08 17.34
C LYS A 61 -0.24 11.16 17.05
N GLY A 62 -0.17 11.68 15.83
CA GLY A 62 0.84 12.64 15.39
C GLY A 62 2.22 12.03 15.12
N ASP A 63 2.35 10.70 15.15
CA ASP A 63 3.61 10.00 14.85
C ASP A 63 3.77 9.82 13.34
N LEU A 64 4.13 10.92 12.67
CA LEU A 64 4.18 10.96 11.21
C LEU A 64 5.24 10.01 10.63
N VAL A 65 6.35 9.79 11.33
CA VAL A 65 7.44 8.92 10.84
C VAL A 65 6.95 7.48 10.75
N ASN A 66 6.31 6.97 11.81
CA ASN A 66 5.77 5.62 11.79
C ASN A 66 4.56 5.50 10.88
N ALA A 67 3.69 6.52 10.82
CA ALA A 67 2.58 6.55 9.87
C ALA A 67 3.07 6.46 8.41
N PHE A 68 4.11 7.23 8.07
CA PHE A 68 4.70 7.20 6.74
C PHE A 68 5.40 5.88 6.44
N ALA A 69 6.10 5.28 7.42
CA ALA A 69 6.73 3.98 7.24
C ALA A 69 5.68 2.89 6.97
N CYS A 70 4.64 2.80 7.81
CA CYS A 70 3.57 1.82 7.66
C CYS A 70 2.82 1.98 6.34
N ILE A 71 2.48 3.20 5.91
CA ILE A 71 1.70 3.37 4.68
C ILE A 71 2.49 3.00 3.42
N ASN A 72 3.80 3.30 3.38
CA ASN A 72 4.64 2.87 2.27
C ASN A 72 4.82 1.35 2.27
N TYR A 73 4.91 0.72 3.44
CA TYR A 73 5.00 -0.73 3.54
C TYR A 73 3.69 -1.42 3.11
N ALA A 74 2.54 -0.86 3.50
CA ALA A 74 1.23 -1.30 3.03
C ALA A 74 1.13 -1.24 1.50
N HIS A 75 1.54 -0.12 0.91
CA HIS A 75 1.53 0.05 -0.55
C HIS A 75 2.52 -0.90 -1.26
N GLY A 76 3.68 -1.16 -0.65
CA GLY A 76 4.66 -2.12 -1.16
C GLY A 76 4.10 -3.54 -1.29
N TRP A 77 3.24 -3.99 -0.37
CA TRP A 77 2.52 -5.26 -0.52
C TRP A 77 1.58 -5.27 -1.73
N LEU A 78 0.91 -4.14 -2.00
CA LEU A 78 0.00 -4.01 -3.14
C LEU A 78 0.77 -4.04 -4.47
N ASP A 79 1.86 -3.28 -4.56
CA ASP A 79 2.74 -3.27 -5.73
C ASP A 79 3.33 -4.66 -5.99
N CYS A 80 3.82 -5.33 -4.95
CA CYS A 80 4.38 -6.68 -5.07
C CYS A 80 3.32 -7.67 -5.59
N GLY A 81 2.11 -7.63 -5.04
CA GLY A 81 1.00 -8.48 -5.49
C GLY A 81 0.55 -8.17 -6.93
N ALA A 82 0.52 -6.90 -7.32
CA ALA A 82 0.20 -6.48 -8.69
C ALA A 82 1.26 -6.99 -9.69
N ARG A 83 2.55 -6.81 -9.38
CA ARG A 83 3.66 -7.27 -10.24
C ARG A 83 3.71 -8.79 -10.38
N MET A 84 3.40 -9.55 -9.32
CA MET A 84 3.33 -11.01 -9.39
C MET A 84 2.07 -11.54 -10.09
N GLY A 85 1.13 -10.68 -10.46
CA GLY A 85 -0.15 -11.08 -11.05
C GLY A 85 -1.13 -11.72 -10.05
N LEU A 86 -0.93 -11.49 -8.75
CA LEU A 86 -1.91 -11.89 -7.72
C LEU A 86 -3.14 -10.98 -7.76
N PHE A 87 -2.95 -9.71 -8.15
CA PHE A 87 -3.98 -8.70 -8.26
C PHE A 87 -4.13 -8.21 -9.71
N ASP A 88 -5.37 -8.15 -10.20
CA ASP A 88 -5.72 -7.36 -11.37
C ASP A 88 -5.97 -5.92 -10.92
N VAL A 89 -5.14 -5.02 -11.43
CA VAL A 89 -5.17 -3.58 -11.15
C VAL A 89 -5.56 -2.75 -12.38
N GLY A 90 -5.94 -3.41 -13.49
CA GLY A 90 -6.37 -2.74 -14.72
C GLY A 90 -5.28 -1.90 -15.40
N GLY A 91 -4.00 -2.26 -15.23
CA GLY A 91 -2.86 -1.54 -15.83
C GLY A 91 -2.65 -0.12 -15.29
N ASP A 92 -3.11 0.18 -14.08
CA ASP A 92 -3.01 1.53 -13.51
C ASP A 92 -1.60 1.84 -12.96
N GLU A 93 -0.73 2.36 -13.82
CA GLU A 93 0.63 2.77 -13.48
C GLU A 93 0.71 4.03 -12.60
N ARG A 94 -0.41 4.73 -12.38
CA ARG A 94 -0.46 5.87 -11.44
C ARG A 94 -0.53 5.36 -10.00
N LEU A 95 -1.33 4.32 -9.77
CA LEU A 95 -1.53 3.75 -8.44
C LEU A 95 -0.58 2.60 -8.13
N PHE A 96 -0.03 1.91 -9.13
CA PHE A 96 0.79 0.74 -8.90
C PHE A 96 2.09 0.81 -9.69
N THR A 97 3.16 0.26 -9.11
CA THR A 97 4.42 0.06 -9.80
C THR A 97 4.34 -1.21 -10.65
N LEU A 98 4.24 -1.09 -11.98
CA LEU A 98 4.16 -2.23 -12.91
C LEU A 98 5.46 -2.45 -13.69
N TYR A 99 5.52 -3.52 -14.49
CA TYR A 99 6.63 -3.70 -15.45
C TYR A 99 6.39 -2.76 -16.65
N SER A 100 7.25 -1.76 -16.79
CA SER A 100 7.34 -0.88 -17.96
C SER A 100 7.94 -1.58 -19.18
#